data_AF-F1LFV9-F1
#
_entry.id   AF-F1LFV9-F1
#
_cell.length_a   1.000
_cell.length_b   1.000
_cell.length_c   1.000
_cell.angle_alpha   90.00
_cell.angle_beta   90.00
_cell.angle_gamma   90.00
#
_symmetry.space_group_name_H-M   'P 1'
#
loop_
_entity.id
_entity.type
_entity.pdbx_description
1 polymer ?
#
loop_
_entity_poly.entity_id
_entity_poly.type
_entity_poly.pdbx_seq_one_letter_code
_entity_poly.pdbx_strand_id
1 'polypeptide(L)'
;MCTAATRPPVEETASFLKALLNAHGNDFLVKVFGPKASDQLKGMGGVDKVAVALSQSPTIEAFAAEMNFSQEEMEKMTNLMAEIASGSNAGLSNNEAADFRFFVQKLHETG
;
A
#
# COMPACT_ATOMS: atom_id res chain seq x y z
N MET A 1 25.15 -7.30 11.48
CA MET A 1 24.03 -8.22 11.76
C MET A 1 23.03 -8.02 10.64
N CYS A 2 23.01 -8.92 9.66
CA CYS A 2 22.04 -8.87 8.58
C CYS A 2 20.70 -9.37 9.14
N THR A 3 19.94 -8.48 9.76
CA THR A 3 18.55 -8.77 10.08
C THR A 3 17.88 -8.95 8.73
N ALA A 4 17.57 -10.20 8.36
CA ALA A 4 16.70 -10.47 7.23
C ALA A 4 15.41 -9.73 7.54
N ALA A 5 15.27 -8.59 6.90
CA ALA A 5 14.08 -7.77 6.90
C ALA A 5 13.02 -8.69 6.28
N THR A 6 12.26 -9.36 7.14
CA THR A 6 11.11 -10.16 6.73
C THR A 6 9.95 -9.21 6.66
N ARG A 7 9.36 -9.05 5.46
CA ARG A 7 8.17 -8.22 5.26
C ARG A 7 7.15 -8.47 6.35
N PRO A 8 6.38 -7.45 6.77
CA PRO A 8 5.33 -7.65 7.75
C PRO A 8 4.46 -8.82 7.31
N PRO A 9 4.09 -9.71 8.24
CA PRO A 9 3.21 -10.81 7.92
C PRO A 9 1.93 -10.26 7.30
N VAL A 10 1.32 -11.07 6.43
CA VAL A 10 0.07 -10.72 5.73
C VAL A 10 -0.97 -10.17 6.71
N GLU A 11 -1.10 -10.79 7.88
CA GLU A 11 -2.06 -10.38 8.91
C GLU A 11 -1.79 -8.98 9.47
N GLU A 12 -0.53 -8.61 9.70
CA GLU A 12 -0.14 -7.26 10.13
C GLU A 12 -0.45 -6.24 9.03
N THR A 13 -0.08 -6.57 7.80
CA THR A 13 -0.31 -5.73 6.63
C THR A 13 -1.81 -5.48 6.41
N ALA A 14 -2.63 -6.54 6.51
CA ALA A 14 -4.07 -6.46 6.40
C ALA A 14 -4.69 -5.64 7.53
N SER A 15 -4.22 -5.84 8.76
CA SER A 15 -4.67 -5.09 9.93
C SER A 15 -4.34 -3.61 9.80
N PHE A 16 -3.17 -3.27 9.27
CA PHE A 16 -2.76 -1.89 9.06
C PHE A 16 -3.60 -1.20 7.98
N LEU A 17 -3.82 -1.85 6.84
CA LEU A 17 -4.70 -1.33 5.79
C LEU A 17 -6.15 -1.17 6.29
N LYS A 18 -6.67 -2.11 7.09
CA LYS A 18 -7.98 -1.99 7.76
C LYS A 18 -8.01 -0.83 8.75
N ALA A 19 -6.94 -0.62 9.51
CA ALA A 19 -6.82 0.51 10.43
C ALA A 19 -6.82 1.85 9.70
N LEU A 20 -6.10 1.96 8.58
CA LEU A 20 -6.10 3.13 7.71
C LEU A 20 -7.50 3.42 7.14
N LEU A 21 -8.20 2.40 6.66
CA LEU A 21 -9.57 2.54 6.16
C LEU A 21 -10.56 2.95 7.28
N ASN A 22 -10.36 2.45 8.50
CA ASN A 22 -11.20 2.82 9.65
C ASN A 22 -10.91 4.27 10.10
N ALA A 23 -9.65 4.70 10.09
CA ALA A 23 -9.22 6.03 10.49
C ALA A 23 -9.57 7.11 9.46
N HIS A 24 -9.36 6.83 8.17
CA HIS A 24 -9.44 7.82 7.08
C HIS A 24 -10.63 7.61 6.13
N GLY A 25 -11.31 6.46 6.22
CA GLY A 25 -12.51 6.13 5.43
C GLY A 25 -12.28 5.01 4.41
N ASN A 26 -13.36 4.35 4.00
CA ASN A 26 -13.33 3.19 3.11
C ASN A 26 -12.76 3.48 1.70
N ASP A 27 -12.73 4.75 1.29
CA ASP A 27 -12.20 5.22 0.02
C ASP A 27 -10.82 5.88 0.16
N PHE A 28 -10.21 5.85 1.34
CA PHE A 28 -8.87 6.38 1.55
C PHE A 28 -7.85 5.76 0.58
N LEU A 29 -7.90 4.43 0.46
CA LEU A 29 -7.02 3.66 -0.40
C LEU A 29 -7.26 3.91 -1.91
N VAL A 30 -8.39 4.52 -2.30
CA VAL A 30 -8.63 4.96 -3.68
C VAL A 30 -7.61 5.99 -4.14
N LYS A 31 -7.15 6.85 -3.23
CA LYS A 31 -6.12 7.85 -3.56
C LYS A 31 -4.75 7.19 -3.81
N VAL A 32 -4.48 6.07 -3.13
CA VAL A 32 -3.20 5.36 -3.17
C VAL A 32 -3.15 4.36 -4.34
N PHE A 33 -4.13 3.47 -4.39
CA PHE A 33 -4.20 2.33 -5.32
C PHE A 33 -5.12 2.60 -6.51
N GLY A 34 -5.77 3.77 -6.57
CA GLY A 34 -6.66 4.15 -7.65
C GLY A 34 -8.12 3.71 -7.44
N PRO A 35 -9.01 3.97 -8.42
CA PRO A 35 -10.46 3.73 -8.30
C PRO A 35 -10.84 2.27 -8.00
N LYS A 36 -9.98 1.31 -8.35
CA LYS A 36 -10.16 -0.12 -8.04
C LYS A 36 -10.11 -0.43 -6.54
N ALA A 37 -9.51 0.47 -5.75
CA ALA A 37 -9.38 0.33 -4.32
C ALA A 37 -10.58 0.83 -3.50
N SER A 38 -11.65 1.22 -4.18
CA SER A 38 -12.90 1.64 -3.56
C SER A 38 -13.52 0.52 -2.74
N ASP A 39 -14.33 0.92 -1.75
CA ASP A 39 -15.05 0.01 -0.86
C ASP A 39 -14.11 -1.02 -0.21
N GLN A 40 -13.03 -0.55 0.43
CA GLN A 40 -12.03 -1.39 1.11
C GLN A 40 -11.29 -2.36 0.18
N LEU A 41 -10.82 -1.87 -0.97
CA LEU A 41 -10.11 -2.67 -1.98
C LEU A 41 -10.97 -3.79 -2.59
N LYS A 42 -12.31 -3.72 -2.53
CA LYS A 42 -13.17 -4.79 -3.07
C LYS A 42 -12.91 -5.08 -4.54
N GLY A 43 -12.64 -4.06 -5.35
CA GLY A 43 -12.29 -4.22 -6.76
C GLY A 43 -10.98 -4.99 -6.99
N MET A 44 -10.11 -5.07 -5.98
CA MET A 44 -8.84 -5.80 -5.99
C MET A 44 -8.92 -7.15 -5.26
N GLY A 45 -10.11 -7.53 -4.77
CA GLY A 45 -10.32 -8.74 -3.97
C GLY A 45 -10.23 -8.53 -2.46
N GLY A 46 -10.29 -7.28 -2.01
CA GLY A 46 -10.32 -6.88 -0.61
C GLY A 46 -8.95 -6.64 0.00
N VAL A 47 -8.97 -6.07 1.21
CA VAL A 47 -7.76 -5.72 1.97
C VAL A 47 -6.84 -6.94 2.16
N ASP A 48 -7.40 -8.10 2.48
CA ASP A 48 -6.63 -9.31 2.72
C ASP A 48 -5.85 -9.75 1.47
N LYS A 49 -6.46 -9.67 0.27
CA LYS A 49 -5.76 -10.01 -0.98
C LYS A 49 -4.62 -9.04 -1.30
N VAL A 50 -4.84 -7.75 -1.05
CA VAL A 50 -3.82 -6.72 -1.26
C VAL A 50 -2.67 -6.85 -0.26
N ALA A 51 -2.98 -7.15 0.99
CA ALA A 51 -1.98 -7.44 2.01
C ALA A 51 -1.15 -8.69 1.65
N VAL A 52 -1.81 -9.74 1.15
CA VAL A 52 -1.14 -10.94 0.63
C VAL A 52 -0.17 -10.57 -0.48
N ALA A 53 -0.65 -9.86 -1.50
CA ALA A 53 0.18 -9.49 -2.63
C ALA A 53 1.34 -8.60 -2.22
N LEU A 54 1.15 -7.62 -1.33
CA LEU A 54 2.25 -6.78 -0.81
C LEU A 54 3.26 -7.59 0.00
N SER A 55 2.82 -8.58 0.78
CA SER A 55 3.73 -9.42 1.58
C SER A 55 4.48 -10.44 0.72
N GLN A 56 3.86 -10.97 -0.35
CA GLN A 56 4.44 -11.98 -1.23
C GLN A 56 5.20 -11.41 -2.43
N SER A 57 4.85 -10.20 -2.91
CA SER A 57 5.41 -9.64 -4.15
C SER A 57 6.71 -8.91 -3.89
N PRO A 58 7.88 -9.43 -4.28
CA PRO A 58 9.17 -8.80 -3.98
C PRO A 58 9.34 -7.41 -4.59
N THR A 59 8.59 -7.09 -5.66
CA THR A 59 8.64 -5.80 -6.34
C THR A 59 7.23 -5.25 -6.60
N ILE A 60 7.14 -3.94 -6.82
CA ILE A 60 5.90 -3.28 -7.25
C ILE A 60 5.39 -3.87 -8.58
N GLU A 61 6.29 -4.28 -9.47
CA GLU A 61 5.94 -4.97 -10.74
C GLU A 61 5.20 -6.28 -10.49
N ALA A 62 5.70 -7.11 -9.59
CA ALA A 62 5.05 -8.37 -9.24
C ALA A 62 3.67 -8.13 -8.60
N PHE A 63 3.57 -7.12 -7.72
CA PHE A 63 2.30 -6.72 -7.11
C PHE A 63 1.31 -6.22 -8.17
N ALA A 64 1.76 -5.35 -9.08
CA ALA A 64 0.94 -4.78 -10.14
C ALA A 64 0.43 -5.85 -11.10
N ALA A 65 1.27 -6.84 -11.45
CA ALA A 65 0.88 -7.99 -12.25
C ALA A 65 -0.20 -8.82 -11.54
N GLU A 66 -0.04 -9.10 -10.25
CA GLU A 66 -1.01 -9.87 -9.46
C GLU A 66 -2.35 -9.13 -9.31
N MET A 67 -2.30 -7.80 -9.16
CA MET A 67 -3.46 -6.92 -9.04
C MET A 67 -4.09 -6.52 -10.37
N ASN A 68 -3.54 -6.97 -11.50
CA ASN A 68 -3.98 -6.57 -12.84
C ASN A 68 -4.04 -5.04 -13.00
N PHE A 69 -2.98 -4.36 -12.55
CA PHE A 69 -2.78 -2.94 -12.80
C PHE A 69 -2.35 -2.70 -14.24
N SER A 70 -2.91 -1.65 -14.84
CA SER A 70 -2.37 -1.13 -16.08
C SER A 70 -1.00 -0.49 -15.83
N GLN A 71 -0.22 -0.30 -16.89
CA GLN A 71 1.07 0.36 -16.81
C GLN A 71 0.96 1.76 -16.17
N GLU A 72 -0.09 2.52 -16.52
CA GLU A 72 -0.37 3.83 -15.92
C GLU A 72 -0.72 3.75 -14.42
N GLU A 73 -1.50 2.74 -13.99
CA GLU A 73 -1.83 2.53 -12.57
C GLU A 73 -0.57 2.17 -11.76
N MET A 74 0.28 1.31 -12.33
CA MET A 74 1.55 0.91 -11.74
C MET A 74 2.51 2.10 -11.59
N GLU A 75 2.68 2.91 -12.63
CA GLU A 75 3.54 4.09 -12.58
C GLU A 75 3.04 5.11 -11.55
N LYS A 76 1.71 5.35 -11.50
CA LYS A 76 1.11 6.20 -10.47
C LYS A 76 1.39 5.67 -9.07
N MET A 77 1.18 4.38 -8.82
CA MET A 77 1.45 3.79 -7.50
C MET A 77 2.94 3.88 -7.13
N THR A 78 3.83 3.62 -8.09
CA THR A 78 5.28 3.71 -7.91
C THR A 78 5.70 5.13 -7.54
N ASN A 79 5.21 6.12 -8.28
CA ASN A 79 5.45 7.54 -7.97
C ASN A 79 4.88 7.90 -6.60
N LEU A 80 3.66 7.46 -6.28
CA LEU A 80 3.00 7.77 -5.01
C LEU A 80 3.78 7.18 -3.83
N MET A 81 4.24 5.93 -3.94
CA MET A 81 5.12 5.33 -2.93
C MET A 81 6.46 6.06 -2.79
N ALA A 82 7.08 6.46 -3.90
CA ALA A 82 8.33 7.23 -3.89
C ALA A 82 8.14 8.63 -3.28
N GLU A 83 7.03 9.29 -3.59
CA GLU A 83 6.62 10.57 -3.02
C GLU A 83 6.41 10.46 -1.50
N ILE A 84 5.60 9.49 -1.06
CA ILE A 84 5.36 9.22 0.36
C ILE A 84 6.69 8.92 1.08
N ALA A 85 7.54 8.08 0.50
CA ALA A 85 8.84 7.72 1.08
C ALA A 85 9.76 8.96 1.21
N SER A 86 9.82 9.81 0.17
CA SER A 86 10.59 11.06 0.17
C SER A 86 10.01 12.12 1.12
N GLY A 87 8.71 12.03 1.43
CA GLY A 87 8.01 12.89 2.39
C GLY A 87 7.04 13.87 1.78
N SER A 88 6.70 13.68 0.52
CA SER A 88 5.53 14.26 -0.10
C SER A 88 4.26 13.61 0.42
N ASN A 89 3.18 14.38 0.45
CA ASN A 89 1.87 13.87 0.86
C ASN A 89 1.14 13.15 -0.27
N ALA A 90 1.64 13.23 -1.51
CA ALA A 90 1.14 12.53 -2.69
C ALA A 90 -0.40 12.60 -2.87
N GLY A 91 -1.00 13.76 -2.55
CA GLY A 91 -2.44 14.00 -2.63
C GLY A 91 -3.27 13.58 -1.40
N LEU A 92 -2.63 13.07 -0.35
CA LEU A 92 -3.22 12.78 0.96
C LEU A 92 -3.15 14.02 1.88
N SER A 93 -3.99 14.07 2.91
CA SER A 93 -3.84 15.04 3.99
C SER A 93 -2.60 14.74 4.83
N ASN A 94 -2.15 15.71 5.63
CA ASN A 94 -0.94 15.53 6.47
C ASN A 94 -1.03 14.32 7.40
N ASN A 95 -2.21 14.04 7.98
CA ASN A 95 -2.41 12.91 8.89
C ASN A 95 -2.41 11.58 8.13
N GLU A 96 -3.18 11.52 7.04
CA GLU A 96 -3.24 10.37 6.12
C GLU A 96 -1.85 10.00 5.57
N ALA A 97 -1.10 11.00 5.09
CA ALA A 97 0.24 10.81 4.56
C ALA A 97 1.22 10.34 5.63
N ALA A 98 1.13 10.86 6.86
CA ALA A 98 2.01 10.46 7.95
C ALA A 98 1.80 8.99 8.35
N ASP A 99 0.54 8.56 8.51
CA ASP A 99 0.22 7.16 8.84
C ASP A 99 0.63 6.21 7.71
N PHE A 100 0.36 6.60 6.46
CA PHE A 100 0.72 5.78 5.31
C PHE A 100 2.25 5.75 5.07
N ARG A 101 2.94 6.86 5.31
CA ARG A 101 4.40 6.92 5.25
C ARG A 101 5.05 6.02 6.27
N PHE A 102 4.52 6.00 7.50
CA PHE A 102 5.00 5.09 8.52
C PHE A 102 4.90 3.63 8.05
N PHE A 103 3.79 3.28 7.39
CA PHE A 103 3.63 1.96 6.78
C PHE A 103 4.62 1.66 5.66
N VAL A 104 4.79 2.58 4.69
CA VAL A 104 5.74 2.39 3.58
C VAL A 104 7.17 2.28 4.10
N GLN A 105 7.52 3.09 5.10
CA GLN A 105 8.82 2.98 5.78
C GLN A 105 8.96 1.62 6.46
N LYS A 106 7.95 1.15 7.18
CA LYS A 106 7.97 -0.19 7.77
C LYS A 106 8.13 -1.28 6.73
N LEU A 107 7.44 -1.17 5.60
CA LEU A 107 7.53 -2.12 4.49
C LEU A 107 8.93 -2.12 3.86
N HIS A 108 9.55 -0.95 3.73
CA HIS A 108 10.92 -0.81 3.20
C HIS A 108 12.00 -1.24 4.21
N GLU A 109 11.83 -0.95 5.50
CA GLU A 109 12.71 -1.42 6.58
C GLU A 109 12.66 -2.96 6.74
N THR A 110 11.57 -3.57 6.28
CA THR A 110 11.30 -5.00 6.36
C THR A 110 11.49 -5.74 5.02
N GLY A 111 12.07 -5.12 3.99
CA GLY A 111 12.62 -5.83 2.81
C GLY A 111 11.95 -5.55 1.48
#